data_AF-A0A1M6UFD6-F1
#
_entry.id   AF-A0A1M6UFD6-F1
#
_cell.length_a   1.000
_cell.length_b   1.000
_cell.length_c   1.000
_cell.angle_alpha   90.00
_cell.angle_beta   90.00
_cell.angle_gamma   90.00
#
_symmetry.space_group_name_H-M   'P 1'
#
loop_
_entity.id
_entity.type
_entity.pdbx_description
1 polymer ?
#
loop_
_entity_poly.entity_id
_entity_poly.type
_entity_poly.pdbx_seq_one_letter_code
_entity_poly.pdbx_strand_id
1 'polypeptide(L)'
;MSVPTSGLPAAARSSRVVRRRNRKVVEIVATATDVLSERGYHDTSLDEIAERLDIGKATLYHYFPNKEALVMACMEAVGTQTNEKLRVIAAEAGTARERLAALIRSQLDIVVARPQMATLFRQPRDLPEAFRERARELRREHYSIFRDVVRDGIESGEFAVDDEDVALHNLYGAMNYVSTVP
;
A
#
# COMPACT_ATOMS: atom_id res chain seq x y z
N MET A 1 -28.92 -15.32 -46.72
CA MET A 1 -27.89 -15.83 -45.80
C MET A 1 -27.84 -14.92 -44.59
N SER A 2 -28.53 -15.29 -43.52
CA SER A 2 -28.54 -14.52 -42.28
C SER A 2 -27.47 -15.07 -41.34
N VAL A 3 -26.47 -14.25 -41.02
CA VAL A 3 -25.44 -14.60 -40.04
C VAL A 3 -26.09 -14.60 -38.65
N PRO A 4 -25.96 -15.65 -37.84
CA PRO A 4 -26.47 -15.62 -36.49
C PRO A 4 -25.52 -14.78 -35.63
N THR A 5 -26.04 -13.69 -35.08
CA THR A 5 -25.40 -12.91 -34.02
C THR A 5 -25.31 -13.81 -32.78
N SER A 6 -24.21 -14.54 -32.63
CA SER A 6 -23.97 -15.39 -31.46
C SER A 6 -23.78 -14.50 -30.23
N GLY A 7 -24.85 -14.35 -29.46
CA GLY A 7 -24.80 -13.73 -28.15
C GLY A 7 -23.89 -14.56 -27.25
N LEU A 8 -22.76 -13.98 -26.82
CA LEU A 8 -21.88 -14.61 -25.85
C LEU A 8 -22.69 -15.07 -24.62
N PRO A 9 -22.42 -16.27 -24.08
CA PRO A 9 -23.13 -16.81 -22.92
C PRO A 9 -23.05 -15.84 -21.73
N ALA A 10 -24.11 -15.79 -20.92
CA ALA A 10 -24.27 -14.80 -19.85
C ALA A 10 -23.09 -14.78 -18.84
N ALA A 11 -22.49 -15.94 -18.57
CA ALA A 11 -21.28 -16.07 -17.76
C ALA A 11 -20.04 -15.38 -18.37
N ALA A 12 -19.87 -15.44 -19.70
CA ALA A 12 -18.80 -14.77 -20.41
C ALA A 12 -19.00 -13.24 -20.48
N ARG A 13 -20.26 -12.77 -20.55
CA ARG A 13 -20.59 -11.33 -20.43
C ARG A 13 -20.36 -10.81 -19.01
N SER A 14 -20.81 -11.54 -18.00
CA SER A 14 -20.58 -11.21 -16.58
C SER A 14 -19.09 -11.08 -16.26
N SER A 15 -18.27 -12.06 -16.68
CA SER A 15 -16.82 -12.00 -16.45
C SER A 15 -16.12 -10.85 -17.19
N ARG A 16 -16.60 -10.43 -18.36
CA ARG A 16 -16.06 -9.25 -19.07
C ARG A 16 -16.44 -7.94 -18.37
N VAL A 17 -17.68 -7.83 -17.87
CA VAL A 17 -18.15 -6.67 -17.11
C VAL A 17 -17.34 -6.52 -15.81
N VAL A 18 -17.13 -7.62 -15.08
CA VAL A 18 -16.29 -7.64 -13.86
C VAL A 18 -14.86 -7.22 -14.19
N ARG A 19 -14.23 -7.78 -15.23
CA ARG A 19 -12.86 -7.39 -15.65
C ARG A 19 -12.77 -5.90 -16.01
N ARG A 20 -13.76 -5.36 -16.74
CA ARG A 20 -13.79 -3.93 -17.08
C ARG A 20 -13.92 -3.06 -15.83
N ARG A 21 -14.79 -3.46 -14.89
CA ARG A 21 -14.95 -2.78 -13.60
C ARG A 21 -13.63 -2.79 -12.83
N ASN A 22 -12.97 -3.93 -12.70
CA ASN A 22 -11.71 -4.07 -11.97
C ASN A 22 -10.60 -3.22 -12.57
N ARG A 23 -10.44 -3.22 -13.90
CA ARG A 23 -9.44 -2.35 -14.56
C ARG A 23 -9.67 -0.87 -14.26
N LYS A 24 -10.93 -0.43 -14.29
CA LYS A 24 -11.26 0.96 -13.98
C LYS A 24 -11.02 1.29 -12.50
N VAL A 25 -11.30 0.36 -11.59
CA VAL A 25 -10.94 0.52 -10.17
C VAL A 25 -9.44 0.68 -9.99
N VAL A 26 -8.63 -0.17 -10.63
CA VAL A 26 -7.16 -0.08 -10.56
C VAL A 26 -6.65 1.27 -11.09
N GLU A 27 -7.19 1.74 -12.20
CA GLU A 27 -6.85 3.05 -12.79
C GLU A 27 -7.22 4.22 -11.87
N ILE A 28 -8.42 4.18 -11.28
CA ILE A 28 -8.88 5.20 -10.33
C ILE A 28 -7.96 5.21 -9.10
N VAL A 29 -7.67 4.05 -8.52
CA VAL A 29 -6.84 3.91 -7.32
C VAL A 29 -5.41 4.38 -7.58
N ALA A 30 -4.83 4.03 -8.72
CA ALA A 30 -3.49 4.48 -9.10
C ALA A 30 -3.42 6.01 -9.17
N THR A 31 -4.34 6.63 -9.89
CA THR A 31 -4.37 8.10 -10.04
C THR A 31 -4.67 8.80 -8.72
N ALA A 32 -5.60 8.27 -7.92
CA ALA A 32 -5.90 8.82 -6.60
C ALA A 32 -4.70 8.68 -5.64
N THR A 33 -3.91 7.61 -5.76
CA THR A 33 -2.68 7.43 -4.99
C THR A 33 -1.66 8.50 -5.32
N ASP A 34 -1.51 8.88 -6.59
CA ASP A 34 -0.62 9.96 -7.01
C ASP A 34 -1.06 11.30 -6.42
N VAL A 35 -2.36 11.65 -6.55
CA VAL A 35 -2.92 12.88 -5.96
C VAL A 35 -2.74 12.92 -4.44
N LEU A 36 -3.02 11.81 -3.75
CA LEU A 36 -2.84 11.71 -2.30
C LEU A 36 -1.37 11.80 -1.87
N SER A 37 -0.43 11.42 -2.75
CA SER A 37 1.00 11.51 -2.49
C SER A 37 1.55 12.92 -2.73
N GLU A 38 0.86 13.73 -3.55
CA GLU A 38 1.19 15.13 -3.85
C GLU A 38 0.55 16.13 -2.87
N ARG A 39 -0.72 15.92 -2.47
CA ARG A 39 -1.51 16.85 -1.64
C ARG A 39 -1.85 16.36 -0.24
N GLY A 40 -1.83 15.05 -0.01
CA GLY A 40 -2.14 14.45 1.28
C GLY A 40 -3.64 14.27 1.47
N TYR A 41 -4.00 13.63 2.58
CA TYR A 41 -5.39 13.24 2.82
C TYR A 41 -6.31 14.44 2.95
N HIS A 42 -5.99 15.47 3.75
CA HIS A 42 -6.93 16.56 4.01
C HIS A 42 -7.19 17.42 2.77
N ASP A 43 -6.18 17.69 1.96
CA ASP A 43 -6.27 18.59 0.80
C ASP A 43 -6.74 17.90 -0.51
N THR A 44 -7.13 16.64 -0.44
CA THR A 44 -7.67 15.89 -1.59
C THR A 44 -9.20 15.79 -1.53
N SER A 45 -9.90 15.85 -2.66
CA SER A 45 -11.34 15.58 -2.75
C SER A 45 -11.68 14.57 -3.87
N LEU A 46 -12.84 13.91 -3.76
CA LEU A 46 -13.36 13.04 -4.84
C LEU A 46 -13.55 13.83 -6.14
N ASP A 47 -14.06 15.05 -6.06
CA ASP A 47 -14.31 15.90 -7.22
C ASP A 47 -13.02 16.22 -7.98
N GLU A 48 -11.96 16.57 -7.26
CA GLU A 48 -10.64 16.82 -7.84
C GLU A 48 -10.06 15.56 -8.50
N ILE A 49 -10.21 14.39 -7.85
CA ILE A 49 -9.76 13.12 -8.43
C ILE A 49 -10.53 12.81 -9.71
N ALA A 50 -11.84 13.09 -9.76
CA ALA A 50 -12.65 12.91 -10.98
C ALA A 50 -12.15 13.82 -12.12
N GLU A 51 -11.81 15.07 -11.80
CA GLU A 51 -11.21 16.02 -12.75
C GLU A 51 -9.85 15.54 -13.25
N ARG A 52 -8.97 15.05 -12.36
CA ARG A 52 -7.64 14.53 -12.73
C ARG A 52 -7.72 13.29 -13.62
N LEU A 53 -8.76 12.48 -13.45
CA LEU A 53 -9.04 11.26 -14.21
C LEU A 53 -9.81 11.52 -15.53
N ASP A 54 -10.25 12.75 -15.78
CA ASP A 54 -11.16 13.10 -16.89
C ASP A 54 -12.41 12.19 -16.95
N ILE A 55 -13.02 11.95 -15.78
CA ILE A 55 -14.27 11.20 -15.66
C ILE A 55 -15.35 12.03 -14.98
N GLY A 56 -16.62 11.74 -15.30
CA GLY A 56 -17.73 12.40 -14.62
C GLY A 56 -17.77 12.07 -13.13
N LYS A 57 -18.09 13.07 -12.29
CA LYS A 57 -18.27 12.90 -10.83
C LYS A 57 -19.16 11.69 -10.51
N ALA A 58 -20.34 11.62 -11.15
CA ALA A 58 -21.27 10.49 -10.98
C ALA A 58 -20.64 9.12 -11.30
N THR A 59 -19.70 9.06 -12.24
CA THR A 59 -18.95 7.83 -12.54
C THR A 59 -18.04 7.47 -11.36
N LEU A 60 -17.27 8.43 -10.83
CA LEU A 60 -16.39 8.16 -9.69
C LEU A 60 -17.20 7.75 -8.45
N TYR A 61 -18.30 8.46 -8.15
CA TYR A 61 -19.21 8.13 -7.04
C TYR A 61 -19.85 6.73 -7.17
N HIS A 62 -20.02 6.22 -8.39
CA HIS A 62 -20.47 4.84 -8.62
C HIS A 62 -19.41 3.78 -8.24
N TYR A 63 -18.12 4.11 -8.32
CA TYR A 63 -17.04 3.22 -7.88
C TYR A 63 -16.70 3.38 -6.39
N PHE A 64 -16.68 4.62 -5.91
CA PHE A 64 -16.31 4.97 -4.55
C PHE A 64 -17.34 5.92 -3.95
N PRO A 65 -18.12 5.48 -2.95
CA PRO A 65 -19.24 6.27 -2.42
C PRO A 65 -18.80 7.54 -1.68
N ASN A 66 -17.56 7.57 -1.18
CA ASN A 66 -16.99 8.69 -0.44
C ASN A 66 -15.45 8.69 -0.56
N LYS A 67 -14.84 9.80 -0.14
CA LYS A 67 -13.37 9.99 -0.14
C LYS A 67 -12.71 8.91 0.68
N GLU A 68 -13.37 8.49 1.75
CA GLU A 68 -12.88 7.53 2.68
C GLU A 68 -12.63 6.15 2.02
N ALA A 69 -13.61 5.65 1.28
CA ALA A 69 -13.50 4.37 0.58
C ALA A 69 -12.37 4.39 -0.47
N LEU A 70 -12.19 5.52 -1.16
CA LEU A 70 -11.12 5.65 -2.14
C LEU A 70 -9.74 5.70 -1.49
N VAL A 71 -9.58 6.48 -0.42
CA VAL A 71 -8.32 6.56 0.34
C VAL A 71 -7.93 5.19 0.89
N MET A 72 -8.90 4.40 1.37
CA MET A 72 -8.61 3.04 1.81
C MET A 72 -8.11 2.13 0.72
N ALA A 73 -8.74 2.17 -0.46
CA ALA A 73 -8.28 1.38 -1.59
C ALA A 73 -6.86 1.78 -1.99
N CYS A 74 -6.51 3.08 -1.90
CA CYS A 74 -5.15 3.56 -2.13
C CYS A 74 -4.16 3.04 -1.08
N MET A 75 -4.49 3.16 0.21
CA MET A 75 -3.66 2.65 1.30
C MET A 75 -3.46 1.14 1.21
N GLU A 76 -4.52 0.40 0.86
CA GLU A 76 -4.42 -1.04 0.67
C GLU A 76 -3.53 -1.40 -0.51
N ALA A 77 -3.68 -0.73 -1.65
CA ALA A 77 -2.83 -0.96 -2.81
C ALA A 77 -1.35 -0.66 -2.51
N VAL A 78 -1.06 0.49 -1.89
CA VAL A 78 0.31 0.89 -1.52
C VAL A 78 0.90 -0.04 -0.47
N GLY A 79 0.16 -0.37 0.58
CA GLY A 79 0.63 -1.24 1.65
C GLY A 79 0.90 -2.65 1.16
N THR A 80 0.02 -3.19 0.32
CA THR A 80 0.18 -4.53 -0.28
C THR A 80 1.42 -4.57 -1.18
N GLN A 81 1.55 -3.61 -2.10
CA GLN A 81 2.70 -3.52 -3.00
C GLN A 81 4.02 -3.34 -2.23
N THR A 82 4.01 -2.53 -1.17
CA THR A 82 5.18 -2.33 -0.30
C THR A 82 5.58 -3.63 0.39
N ASN A 83 4.62 -4.33 1.01
CA ASN A 83 4.89 -5.59 1.69
C ASN A 83 5.35 -6.68 0.72
N GLU A 84 4.78 -6.77 -0.48
CA GLU A 84 5.25 -7.68 -1.53
C GLU A 84 6.71 -7.40 -1.92
N LYS A 85 7.06 -6.14 -2.20
CA LYS A 85 8.43 -5.75 -2.54
C LYS A 85 9.40 -6.13 -1.41
N LEU A 86 9.05 -5.84 -0.16
CA LEU A 86 9.88 -6.14 0.99
C LEU A 86 10.03 -7.65 1.22
N ARG A 87 8.97 -8.45 1.01
CA ARG A 87 9.07 -9.92 1.07
C ARG A 87 10.04 -10.47 0.02
N VAL A 88 10.03 -9.93 -1.19
CA VAL A 88 10.98 -10.34 -2.24
C VAL A 88 12.41 -10.08 -1.77
N ILE A 89 12.70 -8.89 -1.24
CA ILE A 89 14.03 -8.53 -0.72
C ILE A 89 14.43 -9.43 0.45
N ALA A 90 13.52 -9.70 1.39
CA ALA A 90 13.79 -10.56 2.54
C ALA A 90 14.13 -12.01 2.14
N ALA A 91 13.65 -12.46 0.99
CA ALA A 91 13.87 -13.79 0.44
C ALA A 91 15.10 -13.89 -0.50
N GLU A 92 15.80 -12.78 -0.75
CA GLU A 92 17.03 -12.81 -1.56
C GLU A 92 18.14 -13.61 -0.88
N ALA A 93 19.07 -14.14 -1.67
CA ALA A 93 20.24 -14.82 -1.12
C ALA A 93 21.17 -13.82 -0.42
N GLY A 94 21.79 -14.24 0.68
CA GLY A 94 22.76 -13.44 1.42
C GLY A 94 22.63 -13.61 2.93
N THR A 95 23.49 -12.90 3.65
CA THR A 95 23.48 -12.83 5.12
C THR A 95 22.23 -12.11 5.63
N ALA A 96 21.81 -12.38 6.86
CA ALA A 96 20.71 -11.64 7.49
C ALA A 96 21.01 -10.13 7.56
N ARG A 97 22.28 -9.76 7.77
CA ARG A 97 22.77 -8.38 7.73
C ARG A 97 22.54 -7.70 6.39
N GLU A 98 22.88 -8.36 5.29
CA GLU A 98 22.69 -7.81 3.93
C GLU A 98 21.21 -7.61 3.62
N ARG A 99 20.39 -8.62 3.92
CA ARG A 99 18.93 -8.59 3.73
C ARG A 99 18.29 -7.47 4.55
N LEU A 100 18.65 -7.34 5.84
CA LEU A 100 18.12 -6.29 6.70
C LEU A 100 18.53 -4.89 6.21
N ALA A 101 19.77 -4.72 5.78
CA ALA A 101 20.23 -3.45 5.21
C ALA A 101 19.49 -3.10 3.91
N ALA A 102 19.19 -4.09 3.05
CA ALA A 102 18.40 -3.89 1.84
C ALA A 102 16.94 -3.52 2.15
N LEU A 103 16.32 -4.18 3.14
CA LEU A 103 14.98 -3.84 3.62
C LEU A 103 14.89 -2.40 4.12
N ILE A 104 15.84 -1.98 4.96
CA ILE A 104 15.89 -0.62 5.50
C ILE A 104 16.02 0.39 4.36
N ARG A 105 16.97 0.20 3.43
CA ARG A 105 17.14 1.11 2.28
C ARG A 105 15.87 1.21 1.44
N SER A 106 15.29 0.07 1.05
CA SER A 106 14.06 0.06 0.26
C SER A 106 12.90 0.75 0.98
N GLN A 107 12.76 0.55 2.30
CA GLN A 107 11.74 1.22 3.08
C GLN A 107 11.97 2.74 3.14
N LEU A 108 13.22 3.17 3.34
CA LEU A 108 13.58 4.60 3.33
C LEU A 108 13.28 5.24 1.98
N ASP A 109 13.63 4.58 0.86
CA ASP A 109 13.32 5.07 -0.48
C ASP A 109 11.81 5.26 -0.69
N ILE A 110 11.00 4.31 -0.21
CA ILE A 110 9.53 4.37 -0.32
C ILE A 110 8.97 5.54 0.47
N VAL A 111 9.40 5.73 1.72
CA VAL A 111 8.85 6.80 2.57
C VAL A 111 9.31 8.18 2.12
N VAL A 112 10.53 8.31 1.60
CA VAL A 112 11.07 9.58 1.05
C VAL A 112 10.39 9.94 -0.26
N ALA A 113 10.10 8.97 -1.12
CA ALA A 113 9.43 9.22 -2.40
C ALA A 113 7.96 9.66 -2.22
N ARG A 114 7.28 9.27 -1.13
CA ARG A 114 5.86 9.56 -0.90
C ARG A 114 5.57 9.92 0.57
N PRO A 115 6.06 11.06 1.08
CA PRO A 115 6.00 11.39 2.51
C PRO A 115 4.58 11.58 3.05
N GLN A 116 3.67 12.11 2.23
CA GLN A 116 2.26 12.26 2.60
C GLN A 116 1.55 10.91 2.71
N MET A 117 1.83 9.99 1.80
CA MET A 117 1.32 8.62 1.87
C MET A 117 1.88 7.90 3.10
N ALA A 118 3.19 8.03 3.36
CA ALA A 118 3.82 7.47 4.57
C ALA A 118 3.19 7.98 5.87
N THR A 119 2.75 9.24 5.89
CA THR A 119 2.07 9.85 7.05
C THR A 119 0.75 9.17 7.37
N LEU A 120 -0.01 8.71 6.36
CA LEU A 120 -1.26 7.97 6.58
C LEU A 120 -1.05 6.63 7.30
N PHE A 121 0.10 5.98 7.12
CA PHE A 121 0.44 4.75 7.83
C PHE A 121 0.95 5.00 9.26
N ARG A 122 1.66 6.12 9.49
CA ARG A 122 2.24 6.50 10.79
C ARG A 122 1.21 7.06 11.77
N GLN A 123 0.30 7.91 11.29
CA GLN A 123 -0.70 8.62 12.11
C GLN A 123 -2.13 8.18 11.75
N PRO A 124 -2.50 6.91 11.99
CA PRO A 124 -3.84 6.41 11.67
C PRO A 124 -4.94 6.94 12.61
N ARG A 125 -4.60 7.84 13.54
CA ARG A 125 -5.57 8.42 14.50
C ARG A 125 -6.51 9.40 13.83
N ASP A 126 -6.06 10.04 12.75
CA ASP A 126 -6.86 10.97 11.94
C ASP A 126 -7.68 10.25 10.87
N LEU A 127 -7.56 8.91 10.82
CA LEU A 127 -8.29 8.07 9.90
C LEU A 127 -9.61 7.56 10.53
N PRO A 128 -10.70 7.49 9.73
CA PRO A 128 -11.94 6.83 10.11
C PRO A 128 -11.73 5.44 10.73
N GLU A 129 -12.60 5.04 11.67
CA GLU A 129 -12.56 3.71 12.31
C GLU A 129 -12.53 2.57 11.29
N ALA A 130 -13.29 2.72 10.19
CA ALA A 130 -13.33 1.75 9.10
C ALA A 130 -11.95 1.41 8.52
N PHE A 131 -10.93 2.25 8.74
CA PHE A 131 -9.59 2.08 8.19
C PHE A 131 -8.67 1.33 9.14
N ARG A 132 -9.01 1.31 10.43
CA ARG A 132 -8.08 0.93 11.48
C ARG A 132 -7.73 -0.55 11.43
N GLU A 133 -8.69 -1.43 11.12
CA GLU A 133 -8.44 -2.87 11.03
C GLU A 133 -7.49 -3.24 9.90
N ARG A 134 -7.83 -2.87 8.65
CA ARG A 134 -6.97 -3.19 7.50
C ARG A 134 -5.60 -2.51 7.59
N ALA A 135 -5.54 -1.27 8.07
CA ALA A 135 -4.25 -0.61 8.29
C ALA A 135 -3.43 -1.30 9.39
N ARG A 136 -4.06 -1.87 10.43
CA ARG A 136 -3.38 -2.68 11.45
C ARG A 136 -2.83 -3.97 10.85
N GLU A 137 -3.57 -4.64 9.97
CA GLU A 137 -3.09 -5.83 9.26
C GLU A 137 -1.88 -5.54 8.39
N LEU A 138 -1.96 -4.54 7.52
CA LEU A 138 -0.86 -4.14 6.66
C LEU A 138 0.40 -3.78 7.46
N ARG A 139 0.21 -3.09 8.61
CA ARG A 139 1.32 -2.84 9.54
C ARG A 139 1.84 -4.13 10.15
N ARG A 140 1.00 -5.05 10.64
CA ARG A 140 1.47 -6.33 11.22
C ARG A 140 2.27 -7.14 10.21
N GLU A 141 1.81 -7.23 8.97
CA GLU A 141 2.53 -7.86 7.87
C GLU A 141 3.87 -7.18 7.58
N HIS A 142 3.89 -5.85 7.57
CA HIS A 142 5.11 -5.08 7.43
C HIS A 142 6.09 -5.40 8.58
N TYR A 143 5.58 -5.41 9.81
CA TYR A 143 6.33 -5.71 11.02
C TYR A 143 6.98 -7.09 10.99
N SER A 144 6.26 -8.11 10.51
CA SER A 144 6.76 -9.48 10.48
C SER A 144 7.92 -9.66 9.51
N ILE A 145 7.92 -8.99 8.36
CA ILE A 145 8.99 -9.13 7.35
C ILE A 145 10.37 -8.79 7.92
N PHE A 146 10.49 -7.66 8.65
CA PHE A 146 11.77 -7.31 9.28
C PHE A 146 12.07 -8.19 10.48
N ARG A 147 11.05 -8.57 11.25
CA ARG A 147 11.20 -9.45 12.40
C ARG A 147 11.82 -10.78 11.99
N ASP A 148 11.33 -11.37 10.91
CA ASP A 148 11.82 -12.66 10.41
C ASP A 148 13.31 -12.58 10.04
N VAL A 149 13.73 -11.52 9.34
CA VAL A 149 15.16 -11.32 9.00
C VAL A 149 16.02 -11.04 10.25
N VAL A 150 15.51 -10.30 11.23
CA VAL A 150 16.21 -10.10 12.51
C VAL A 150 16.38 -11.42 13.26
N ARG A 151 15.34 -12.27 13.29
CA ARG A 151 15.41 -13.60 13.89
C ARG A 151 16.42 -14.50 13.20
N ASP A 152 16.42 -14.55 11.87
CA ASP A 152 17.44 -15.29 11.10
C ASP A 152 18.86 -14.87 11.50
N GLY A 153 19.08 -13.56 11.69
CA GLY A 153 20.38 -13.03 12.09
C GLY A 153 20.76 -13.32 13.53
N ILE A 154 19.79 -13.42 14.44
CA ILE A 154 20.04 -13.87 15.83
C ILE A 154 20.38 -15.35 15.84
N GLU A 155 19.60 -16.19 15.14
CA GLU A 155 19.79 -17.65 15.09
C GLU A 155 21.11 -18.05 14.43
N SER A 156 21.53 -17.33 13.39
CA SER A 156 22.82 -17.52 12.73
C SER A 156 24.01 -16.92 13.49
N GLY A 157 23.77 -16.13 14.55
CA GLY A 157 24.80 -15.44 15.32
C GLY A 157 25.38 -14.18 14.65
N GLU A 158 24.79 -13.71 13.54
CA GLU A 158 25.17 -12.45 12.89
C GLU A 158 24.79 -11.19 13.70
N PHE A 159 23.74 -11.29 14.51
CA PHE A 159 23.25 -10.22 15.38
C PHE A 159 23.30 -10.64 16.86
N ALA A 160 23.96 -9.82 17.68
CA ALA A 160 23.87 -9.91 19.13
C ALA A 160 22.80 -8.93 19.62
N VAL A 161 21.66 -9.46 20.07
CA VAL A 161 20.51 -8.69 20.51
C VAL A 161 20.03 -9.23 21.85
N ASP A 162 19.97 -8.38 22.88
CA ASP A 162 19.51 -8.77 24.22
C ASP A 162 17.99 -8.98 24.26
N ASP A 163 17.23 -8.09 23.58
CA ASP A 163 15.78 -8.14 23.49
C ASP A 163 15.33 -7.79 22.05
N GLU A 164 14.71 -8.78 21.39
CA GLU A 164 14.24 -8.68 20.01
C GLU A 164 13.19 -7.56 19.82
N ASP A 165 12.27 -7.41 20.77
CA ASP A 165 11.19 -6.44 20.67
C ASP A 165 11.72 -5.01 20.85
N VAL A 166 12.68 -4.79 21.75
CA VAL A 166 13.36 -3.51 21.91
C VAL A 166 14.16 -3.16 20.66
N ALA A 167 14.91 -4.10 20.10
CA ALA A 167 15.69 -3.87 18.88
C ALA A 167 14.80 -3.51 17.69
N LEU A 168 13.71 -4.24 17.49
CA LEU A 168 12.73 -3.92 16.44
C LEU A 168 12.07 -2.57 16.72
N HIS A 169 11.63 -2.30 17.95
CA HIS A 169 11.04 -1.01 18.30
C HIS A 169 11.97 0.17 17.95
N ASN A 170 13.26 0.06 18.26
CA ASN A 170 14.27 1.06 17.91
C ASN A 170 14.47 1.19 16.40
N LEU A 171 14.54 0.06 15.67
CA LEU A 171 14.65 0.04 14.22
C LEU A 171 13.47 0.80 13.57
N TYR A 172 12.24 0.50 14.00
CA TYR A 172 11.05 1.18 13.49
C TYR A 172 10.98 2.65 13.92
N GLY A 173 11.39 2.97 15.15
CA GLY A 173 11.53 4.35 15.61
C GLY A 173 12.45 5.16 14.69
N ALA A 174 13.62 4.61 14.37
CA ALA A 174 14.58 5.24 13.46
C ALA A 174 14.01 5.43 12.05
N MET A 175 13.39 4.40 11.46
CA MET A 175 12.79 4.51 10.11
C MET A 175 11.65 5.53 10.06
N ASN A 176 10.84 5.62 11.12
CA ASN A 176 9.73 6.58 11.18
C ASN A 176 10.20 8.04 11.30
N TYR A 177 11.37 8.29 11.91
CA TYR A 177 11.92 9.63 12.11
C TYR A 177 12.48 10.25 10.82
N VAL A 178 13.01 9.45 9.89
CA VAL A 178 13.61 9.96 8.63
C VAL A 178 12.60 10.74 7.78
N SER A 179 11.30 10.39 7.86
CA SER A 179 10.22 11.11 7.17
C SER A 179 9.79 12.45 7.80
N THR A 180 10.45 12.89 8.89
CA THR A 180 10.13 14.13 9.62
C THR A 180 11.19 15.21 9.50
N VAL A 181 12.29 14.96 8.79
CA VAL A 181 13.32 15.97 8.54
C VAL A 181 12.87 16.82 7.33
N PRO A 182 12.73 18.15 7.49
CA PRO A 182 12.33 19.05 6.40
C PRO A 182 13.37 19.12 5.27
#